data_AF-A0A963K4R1-F1
#
_entry.id   AF-A0A963K4R1-F1
#
_cell.length_a   1.000
_cell.length_b   1.000
_cell.length_c   1.000
_cell.angle_alpha   90.00
_cell.angle_beta   90.00
_cell.angle_gamma   90.00
#
_symmetry.space_group_name_H-M   'P 1'
#
loop_
_entity.id
_entity.type
_entity.pdbx_description
1 polymer ?
#
loop_
_entity_poly.entity_id
_entity_poly.type
_entity_poly.pdbx_seq_one_letter_code
_entity_poly.pdbx_strand_id
1 'polypeptide(L)'
;MTDDRMTLLELVEKDADADLVREMLAFAAGRMMDAEVEVATGAAKGVRTPLRATQRNGYRDRDWDTRAGRIELAIPKLRKGSYFPSFL
;
A
#
# COMPACT_ATOMS: atom_id res chain seq x y z
N MET A 1 6.08 4.91 9.98
CA MET A 1 5.81 6.30 10.40
C MET A 1 6.95 7.26 10.04
N THR A 2 8.19 7.04 10.50
CA THR A 2 9.31 7.92 10.14
C THR A 2 9.78 7.68 8.70
N ASP A 3 10.05 6.43 8.32
CA ASP A 3 10.46 6.06 6.95
C ASP A 3 9.43 6.54 5.94
N ASP A 4 8.17 6.30 6.29
CA ASP A 4 7.01 6.71 5.54
C ASP A 4 6.92 8.22 5.25
N ARG A 5 7.34 9.03 6.22
CA ARG A 5 7.36 10.49 6.12
C ARG A 5 8.55 10.96 5.30
N MET A 6 9.70 10.31 5.45
CA MET A 6 10.90 10.61 4.66
C MET A 6 10.66 10.35 3.17
N THR A 7 10.08 9.20 2.82
CA THR A 7 9.75 8.87 1.43
C THR A 7 8.74 9.86 0.82
N LEU A 8 7.77 10.36 1.61
CA LEU A 8 6.85 11.39 1.14
C LEU A 8 7.57 12.71 0.86
N LEU A 9 8.47 13.13 1.74
CA LEU A 9 9.22 14.37 1.58
C LEU A 9 10.15 14.32 0.35
N GLU A 10 10.89 13.22 0.19
CA GLU A 10 11.72 12.97 -1.00
C GLU A 10 10.91 13.06 -2.30
N LEU A 11 9.66 12.57 -2.25
CA LEU A 11 8.79 12.61 -3.40
C LEU A 11 8.32 14.03 -3.71
N VAL A 12 7.92 14.80 -2.70
CA VAL A 12 7.50 16.20 -2.86
C VAL A 12 8.64 17.10 -3.35
N GLU A 13 9.90 16.74 -3.05
CA GLU A 13 11.09 17.48 -3.50
C GLU A 13 11.44 17.22 -4.98
N LYS A 14 10.89 16.20 -5.63
CA LYS A 14 11.01 16.04 -7.09
C LYS A 14 10.18 17.12 -7.80
N ASP A 15 10.79 17.79 -8.78
CA ASP A 15 10.10 18.77 -9.64
C ASP A 15 8.90 18.14 -10.38
N ALA A 16 7.98 19.00 -10.83
CA ALA A 16 6.69 18.66 -11.41
C ALA A 16 6.79 17.93 -12.77
N ASP A 17 7.17 16.66 -12.75
CA ASP A 17 7.11 15.76 -13.89
C ASP A 17 5.93 14.78 -13.76
N ALA A 18 5.45 14.22 -14.87
CA ALA A 18 4.37 13.23 -14.86
C ALA A 18 4.71 12.00 -13.99
N ASP A 19 6.00 11.72 -13.85
CA ASP A 19 6.56 10.66 -13.00
C ASP A 19 6.29 10.91 -11.51
N LEU A 20 6.32 12.17 -11.06
CA LEU A 20 6.01 12.53 -9.68
C LEU A 20 4.58 12.12 -9.31
N VAL A 21 3.60 12.44 -10.17
CA VAL A 21 2.19 12.12 -9.91
C VAL A 21 1.98 10.61 -9.85
N ARG A 22 2.62 9.86 -10.76
CA ARG A 22 2.56 8.39 -10.78
C ARG A 22 3.13 7.79 -9.50
N GLU A 23 4.30 8.26 -9.07
CA GLU A 23 4.96 7.81 -7.84
C GLU A 23 4.15 8.18 -6.59
N MET A 24 3.55 9.37 -6.53
CA MET A 24 2.69 9.79 -5.42
C MET A 24 1.44 8.92 -5.32
N LEU A 25 0.85 8.59 -6.47
CA LEU A 25 -0.31 7.71 -6.51
C LEU A 25 0.06 6.27 -6.10
N ALA A 26 1.20 5.76 -6.53
CA ALA A 26 1.70 4.44 -6.12
C ALA A 26 1.93 4.39 -4.60
N PHE A 27 2.56 5.42 -4.04
CA PHE A 27 2.78 5.55 -2.61
C PHE A 27 1.46 5.61 -1.82
N ALA A 28 0.52 6.45 -2.27
CA ALA A 28 -0.80 6.58 -1.63
C ALA A 28 -1.58 5.26 -1.68
N ALA A 29 -1.57 4.57 -2.83
CA ALA A 29 -2.19 3.26 -2.99
C ALA A 29 -1.59 2.22 -2.04
N GLY A 30 -0.25 2.16 -1.91
CA GLY A 30 0.43 1.29 -0.95
C GLY A 30 -0.05 1.52 0.48
N ARG A 31 -0.20 2.79 0.89
CA ARG A 31 -0.66 3.16 2.23
C ARG A 31 -2.12 2.85 2.49
N MET A 32 -2.98 3.10 1.50
CA MET A 32 -4.38 2.70 1.60
C MET A 32 -4.50 1.19 1.76
N MET A 33 -3.74 0.42 0.97
CA MET A 33 -3.72 -1.04 1.10
C MET A 33 -3.24 -1.52 2.47
N ASP A 34 -2.17 -0.91 2.99
CA ASP A 34 -1.69 -1.24 4.33
C ASP A 34 -2.75 -0.96 5.39
N ALA A 35 -3.39 0.21 5.36
CA ALA A 35 -4.43 0.59 6.32
C ALA A 35 -5.66 -0.34 6.25
N GLU A 36 -6.14 -0.65 5.05
CA GLU A 36 -7.26 -1.59 4.85
C GLU A 36 -6.93 -2.98 5.40
N VAL A 37 -5.71 -3.46 5.19
CA VAL A 37 -5.27 -4.77 5.72
C VAL A 37 -5.13 -4.74 7.24
N GLU A 38 -4.69 -3.63 7.83
CA GLU A 38 -4.66 -3.49 9.30
C GLU A 38 -6.07 -3.59 9.89
N VAL A 39 -7.05 -2.94 9.26
CA VAL A 39 -8.47 -3.07 9.62
C VAL A 39 -8.94 -4.52 9.47
N ALA A 40 -8.66 -5.16 8.33
CA ALA A 40 -9.08 -6.53 8.05
C ALA A 40 -8.43 -7.57 8.99
N THR A 41 -7.20 -7.33 9.43
CA THR A 41 -6.48 -8.24 10.34
C THR A 41 -6.69 -7.89 11.82
N GLY A 42 -7.26 -6.71 12.13
CA GLY A 42 -7.42 -6.18 13.49
C GLY A 42 -6.11 -5.80 14.16
N ALA A 43 -5.02 -5.64 13.39
CA ALA A 43 -3.69 -5.45 13.93
C ALA A 43 -2.74 -4.77 12.94
N ALA A 44 -1.98 -3.79 13.43
CA ALA A 44 -0.93 -3.16 12.65
C ALA A 44 0.17 -4.16 12.24
N LYS A 45 0.89 -3.86 11.14
CA LYS A 45 2.00 -4.71 10.68
C LYS A 45 3.06 -4.86 11.77
N GLY A 46 3.49 -6.10 12.05
CA GLY A 46 4.56 -6.39 13.02
C GLY A 46 4.15 -6.32 14.51
N VAL A 47 2.99 -5.76 14.84
CA VAL A 47 2.51 -5.69 16.24
C VAL A 47 2.08 -7.06 16.73
N ARG A 48 2.40 -7.44 17.98
CA ARG A 48 1.86 -8.65 18.60
C ARG A 48 0.59 -8.28 19.35
N THR A 49 -0.54 -8.89 18.98
CA THR A 49 -1.82 -8.70 19.66
C THR A 49 -2.61 -10.00 19.65
N PRO A 50 -3.29 -10.37 20.75
CA PRO A 50 -4.17 -11.53 20.80
C PRO A 50 -5.42 -11.35 19.93
N LEU A 51 -5.76 -10.12 19.54
CA LEU A 51 -6.94 -9.80 18.72
C LEU A 51 -6.72 -9.99 17.21
N ARG A 52 -5.51 -10.36 16.77
CA ARG A 52 -5.21 -10.52 15.33
C ARG A 52 -5.97 -11.71 14.75
N ALA A 53 -6.83 -11.45 13.77
CA ALA A 53 -7.65 -12.47 13.13
C ALA A 53 -6.89 -13.31 12.08
N THR A 54 -5.99 -12.69 11.32
CA THR A 54 -5.21 -13.34 10.26
C THR A 54 -3.87 -12.64 10.04
N GLN A 55 -2.96 -13.31 9.34
CA GLN A 55 -1.60 -12.81 9.07
C GLN A 55 -1.43 -12.48 7.60
N ARG A 56 -0.56 -11.50 7.29
CA ARG A 56 -0.11 -11.23 5.92
C ARG A 56 0.79 -12.38 5.44
N ASN A 57 0.73 -12.73 4.16
CA ASN A 57 1.46 -13.85 3.57
C ASN A 57 2.07 -13.48 2.20
N GLY A 58 2.94 -12.47 2.21
CA GLY A 58 3.54 -11.91 1.00
C GLY A 58 2.57 -11.07 0.18
N TYR A 59 2.89 -10.92 -1.11
CA TYR A 59 2.21 -10.01 -2.03
C TYR A 59 1.82 -10.73 -3.34
N ARG A 60 0.89 -10.14 -4.09
CA ARG A 60 0.59 -10.48 -5.48
C ARG A 60 0.75 -9.23 -6.33
N ASP A 61 1.43 -9.38 -7.45
CA ASP A 61 1.65 -8.27 -8.37
C ASP A 61 0.41 -8.07 -9.24
N ARG A 62 0.04 -6.82 -9.45
CA ARG A 62 -1.05 -6.44 -10.36
C ARG A 62 -0.81 -5.04 -10.93
N ASP A 63 -0.93 -4.94 -12.24
CA ASP A 63 -0.90 -3.65 -12.92
C ASP A 63 -2.20 -2.88 -12.67
N TRP A 64 -2.05 -1.60 -12.35
CA TRP A 64 -3.13 -0.63 -12.22
C TRP A 64 -2.91 0.49 -13.23
N ASP A 65 -3.69 0.47 -14.31
CA ASP A 65 -3.62 1.47 -15.35
C ASP A 65 -4.40 2.72 -14.92
N THR A 66 -3.70 3.84 -14.77
CA THR A 66 -4.25 5.14 -14.35
C THR A 66 -3.97 6.21 -15.40
N ARG A 67 -4.57 7.40 -15.26
CA ARG A 67 -4.25 8.54 -16.15
C ARG A 67 -2.82 9.03 -16.01
N ALA A 68 -2.17 8.77 -14.87
CA ALA A 68 -0.76 9.09 -14.63
C ALA A 68 0.19 7.99 -15.15
N GLY A 69 -0.34 6.96 -15.80
CA GLY A 69 0.39 5.79 -16.29
C GLY A 69 0.08 4.51 -15.52
N ARG A 70 0.79 3.44 -15.89
CA ARG A 70 0.70 2.13 -15.25
C ARG A 70 1.46 2.13 -13.92
N ILE A 71 0.83 1.62 -12.88
CA ILE A 71 1.42 1.43 -11.56
C ILE A 71 1.43 -0.06 -11.24
N GLU A 72 2.61 -0.59 -10.92
CA GLU A 72 2.75 -1.96 -10.41
C GLU A 72 2.37 -1.99 -8.93
N LEU A 73 1.24 -2.64 -8.61
CA LEU A 73 0.79 -2.79 -7.23
C LEU A 73 1.25 -4.13 -6.64
N ALA A 74 1.93 -4.06 -5.50
CA ALA A 74 2.16 -5.21 -4.64
C ALA A 74 0.98 -5.37 -3.67
N ILE A 75 -0.09 -6.06 -4.10
CA ILE A 75 -1.30 -6.23 -3.28
C ILE A 75 -1.02 -7.25 -2.17
N PRO A 76 -1.23 -6.91 -0.88
CA PRO A 76 -1.02 -7.83 0.23
C PRO A 76 -1.88 -9.09 0.14
N LYS A 77 -1.29 -10.25 0.41
CA LYS A 77 -2.02 -11.52 0.58
C LYS A 77 -2.28 -11.78 2.06
N LEU A 78 -3.42 -12.37 2.37
CA LEU A 78 -3.75 -12.87 3.70
C LEU A 78 -3.55 -14.39 3.76
N ARG A 79 -3.14 -14.90 4.93
CA ARG A 79 -2.95 -16.35 5.16
C ARG A 79 -4.27 -17.10 5.17
N LYS A 80 -5.35 -16.42 5.57
CA LYS A 80 -6.74 -16.87 5.49
C LYS A 80 -7.60 -15.71 4.97
N GLY A 81 -8.52 -16.03 4.06
CA GLY A 81 -9.35 -15.04 3.36
C GLY A 81 -8.66 -14.42 2.14
N SER A 82 -9.33 -13.47 1.51
CA SER A 82 -8.82 -12.72 0.36
C SER A 82 -8.94 -11.23 0.62
N TYR A 83 -7.97 -10.46 0.13
CA TYR A 83 -7.98 -9.01 0.18
C TYR A 83 -7.94 -8.44 -1.24
N PHE A 84 -8.85 -7.49 -1.49
CA PHE A 84 -8.96 -6.72 -2.71
C PHE A 84 -9.00 -5.25 -2.32
N PRO A 85 -8.06 -4.42 -2.81
CA PRO A 85 -8.07 -2.98 -2.56
C PRO A 85 -9.37 -2.33 -2.99
N SER A 86 -9.89 -1.41 -2.18
CA SER A 86 -11.18 -0.75 -2.46
C SER A 86 -11.19 0.14 -3.71
N PHE A 87 -10.02 0.56 -4.18
CA PHE A 87 -9.82 1.47 -5.31
C PHE A 87 -9.56 0.77 -6.65
N LEU A 88 -9.57 -0.56 -6.69
CA LEU A 88 -9.43 -1.38 -7.90
C LEU A 88 -10.78 -1.90 -8.39
#